data_AF-A0A1G7EDV1-F1
#
_entry.id   AF-A0A1G7EDV1-F1
#
_cell.length_a   1.000
_cell.length_b   1.000
_cell.length_c   1.000
_cell.angle_alpha   90.00
_cell.angle_beta   90.00
_cell.angle_gamma   90.00
#
_symmetry.space_group_name_H-M   'P 1'
#
loop_
_entity.id
_entity.type
_entity.pdbx_description
1 polymer ?
#
loop_
_entity_poly.entity_id
_entity_poly.type
_entity_poly.pdbx_seq_one_letter_code
_entity_poly.pdbx_strand_id
1 'polypeptide(L)'
;MGYDLSLCTVSDEQLDHLRGNTAHTRDFIEGRRPKMTTTEKVGSWFSKREVTKEVDVELGCAWPESEVACTALYSKGGLYFVLNGTTAKVDGVTNFPNVGGRYRGEMLGLAVELGEVQLGHAHAFRAAQVAELRAALRDLDAATVEERSRAYASETGSDEQELAQDALADVKALREFLDRACSAHLGMIWFWG
;
A
#
# COMPACT_ATOMS: atom_id res chain seq x y z
N MET A 1 9.85 -6.38 16.81
CA MET A 1 9.25 -7.09 15.65
C MET A 1 8.82 -6.02 14.69
N GLY A 2 9.44 -5.95 13.52
CA GLY A 2 8.94 -5.09 12.43
C GLY A 2 8.09 -5.93 11.50
N TYR A 3 7.11 -5.30 10.87
CA TYR A 3 6.23 -5.91 9.87
C TYR A 3 6.77 -5.61 8.48
N ASP A 4 6.48 -6.49 7.53
CA ASP A 4 6.90 -6.32 6.15
C ASP A 4 5.93 -5.38 5.44
N LEU A 5 6.46 -4.38 4.73
CA LEU A 5 5.64 -3.48 3.92
C LEU A 5 5.39 -4.14 2.57
N SER A 6 4.14 -4.48 2.29
CA SER A 6 3.74 -5.04 1.01
C SER A 6 3.29 -3.93 0.06
N LEU A 7 3.76 -3.97 -1.19
CA LEU A 7 3.40 -3.04 -2.27
C LEU A 7 2.74 -3.79 -3.41
N CYS A 8 1.57 -3.33 -3.87
CA CYS A 8 0.94 -3.85 -5.09
C CYS A 8 0.43 -2.71 -5.99
N THR A 9 0.25 -3.01 -7.27
CA THR A 9 -0.22 -2.02 -8.25
C THR A 9 -1.74 -1.95 -8.31
N VAL A 10 -2.28 -0.77 -8.58
CA VAL A 10 -3.72 -0.52 -8.71
C VAL A 10 -3.97 0.50 -9.83
N SER A 11 -5.00 0.32 -10.64
CA SER A 11 -5.43 1.36 -11.60
C SER A 11 -6.19 2.49 -10.90
N ASP A 12 -6.22 3.68 -11.49
CA ASP A 12 -6.96 4.81 -10.93
C ASP A 12 -8.47 4.52 -10.78
N GLU A 13 -9.06 3.74 -11.72
CA GLU A 13 -10.47 3.32 -11.64
C GLU A 13 -10.73 2.38 -10.46
N GLN A 14 -9.86 1.38 -10.26
CA GLN A 14 -9.93 0.49 -9.10
C GLN A 14 -9.75 1.28 -7.80
N LEU A 15 -8.83 2.24 -7.78
CA LEU A 15 -8.60 3.10 -6.63
C LEU A 15 -9.83 3.98 -6.32
N ASP A 16 -10.50 4.50 -7.34
CA ASP A 16 -11.75 5.26 -7.18
C ASP A 16 -12.86 4.39 -6.58
N HIS A 17 -12.99 3.13 -7.01
CA HIS A 17 -13.91 2.18 -6.41
C HIS A 17 -13.58 1.87 -4.94
N LEU A 18 -12.31 1.55 -4.65
CA LEU A 18 -11.84 1.20 -3.31
C LEU A 18 -11.96 2.37 -2.33
N ARG A 19 -11.72 3.60 -2.79
CA ARG A 19 -11.91 4.81 -1.99
C ARG A 19 -13.37 4.98 -1.57
N GLY A 20 -14.32 4.66 -2.45
CA GLY A 20 -15.75 4.67 -2.13
C GLY A 20 -16.20 3.50 -1.27
N ASN A 21 -15.45 2.39 -1.27
CA ASN A 21 -15.84 1.11 -0.68
C ASN A 21 -14.65 0.43 0.01
N THR A 22 -14.11 1.05 1.06
CA THR A 22 -12.88 0.60 1.74
C THR A 22 -12.96 -0.83 2.30
N ALA A 23 -14.16 -1.33 2.59
CA ALA A 23 -14.38 -2.73 3.00
C ALA A 23 -13.95 -3.75 1.90
N HIS A 24 -13.91 -3.33 0.64
CA HIS A 24 -13.51 -4.19 -0.49
C HIS A 24 -12.00 -4.30 -0.67
N THR A 25 -11.19 -3.53 0.06
CA THR A 25 -9.73 -3.49 -0.13
C THR A 25 -9.08 -4.83 0.16
N ARG A 26 -9.53 -5.53 1.21
CA ARG A 26 -9.04 -6.88 1.51
C ARG A 26 -9.39 -7.86 0.39
N ASP A 27 -10.62 -7.82 -0.10
CA ASP A 27 -11.06 -8.66 -1.19
C ASP A 27 -10.28 -8.37 -2.48
N PHE A 28 -9.94 -7.10 -2.74
CA PHE A 28 -9.07 -6.74 -3.86
C PHE A 28 -7.70 -7.41 -3.75
N ILE A 29 -7.03 -7.26 -2.61
CA ILE A 29 -5.69 -7.81 -2.38
C ILE A 29 -5.70 -9.34 -2.50
N GLU A 30 -6.72 -9.99 -1.94
CA GLU A 30 -6.90 -11.45 -1.97
C GLU A 30 -7.45 -11.96 -3.32
N GLY A 31 -7.76 -11.07 -4.28
CA GLY A 31 -8.31 -11.45 -5.59
C GLY A 31 -9.71 -12.05 -5.54
N ARG A 32 -10.49 -11.70 -4.53
CA ARG A 32 -11.87 -12.15 -4.35
C ARG A 32 -12.83 -11.06 -4.80
N ARG A 33 -13.90 -11.43 -5.50
CA ARG A 33 -14.97 -10.47 -5.81
C ARG A 33 -15.76 -10.14 -4.54
N PRO A 34 -15.95 -8.85 -4.21
CA PRO A 34 -16.83 -8.45 -3.12
C PRO A 34 -18.25 -8.94 -3.38
N LYS A 35 -18.93 -9.37 -2.32
CA LYS A 35 -20.31 -9.87 -2.38
C LYS A 35 -21.25 -8.95 -1.63
N MET A 36 -22.47 -8.85 -2.13
CA MET A 36 -23.58 -8.21 -1.44
C MET A 36 -24.71 -9.20 -1.22
N THR A 37 -25.40 -9.02 -0.09
CA THR A 37 -26.58 -9.79 0.24
C THR A 37 -27.82 -9.10 -0.33
N THR A 38 -28.58 -9.81 -1.17
CA THR A 38 -29.87 -9.36 -1.69
C THR A 38 -31.00 -10.25 -1.21
N THR A 39 -32.19 -9.68 -1.02
CA THR A 39 -33.38 -10.42 -0.61
C THR A 39 -34.39 -10.39 -1.75
N GLU A 40 -34.70 -11.56 -2.30
CA GLU A 40 -35.70 -11.72 -3.34
C GLU A 40 -36.98 -12.32 -2.75
N LYS A 41 -38.15 -11.77 -3.15
CA LYS A 41 -39.45 -12.38 -2.84
C LYS A 41 -39.78 -13.40 -3.91
N VAL A 42 -39.72 -14.68 -3.55
CA VAL A 42 -39.98 -15.79 -4.46
C VAL A 42 -41.29 -16.48 -4.06
N GLY A 43 -42.20 -16.67 -5.02
CA GLY A 43 -43.45 -17.41 -4.82
C GLY A 43 -44.67 -16.80 -5.55
N SER A 44 -45.81 -17.49 -5.48
CA SER A 44 -47.05 -17.06 -6.12
C SER A 44 -47.82 -16.03 -5.28
N TRP A 45 -48.90 -15.44 -5.82
CA TRP A 45 -49.73 -14.47 -5.08
C TRP A 45 -50.17 -14.98 -3.69
N PHE A 46 -50.36 -16.28 -3.54
CA PHE A 46 -50.85 -16.92 -2.30
C PHE A 46 -49.75 -17.41 -1.35
N SER A 47 -48.48 -17.41 -1.76
CA SER A 47 -47.35 -17.80 -0.91
C SER A 47 -46.10 -17.05 -1.34
N LYS A 48 -45.65 -16.09 -0.53
CA LYS A 48 -44.40 -15.34 -0.75
C LYS A 48 -43.41 -15.74 0.33
N ARG A 49 -42.22 -16.20 -0.08
CA ARG A 49 -41.09 -16.44 0.81
C ARG A 49 -39.96 -15.47 0.43
N GLU A 50 -39.37 -14.84 1.43
CA GLU A 50 -38.14 -14.08 1.26
C GLU A 50 -36.95 -15.05 1.23
N VAL A 51 -36.12 -14.93 0.18
CA VAL A 51 -34.90 -15.72 0.01
C VAL A 51 -33.74 -14.76 -0.04
N THR A 52 -32.83 -14.90 0.91
CA THR A 52 -31.58 -14.18 0.96
C THR A 52 -30.56 -14.88 0.04
N LYS A 53 -29.93 -14.12 -0.86
CA LYS A 53 -28.89 -14.60 -1.76
C LYS A 53 -27.67 -13.69 -1.67
N GLU A 54 -26.48 -14.27 -1.78
CA GLU A 54 -25.26 -13.51 -2.01
C GLU A 54 -25.01 -13.42 -3.52
N VAL A 55 -24.76 -12.21 -4.00
CA VAL A 55 -24.43 -11.94 -5.40
C VAL A 55 -23.17 -11.09 -5.46
N ASP A 56 -22.39 -11.24 -6.52
CA ASP A 56 -21.20 -10.42 -6.73
C ASP A 56 -21.60 -8.95 -6.94
N VAL A 57 -20.83 -8.04 -6.34
CA VAL A 57 -20.99 -6.60 -6.52
C VAL A 57 -20.58 -6.22 -7.94
N GLU A 58 -21.34 -5.32 -8.57
CA GLU A 58 -20.94 -4.70 -9.84
C GLU A 58 -19.89 -3.62 -9.56
N LEU A 59 -18.67 -3.82 -10.08
CA LEU A 59 -17.49 -3.04 -9.69
C LEU A 59 -17.15 -1.89 -10.66
N GLY A 60 -17.68 -1.92 -11.89
CA GLY A 60 -17.43 -0.89 -12.90
C GLY A 60 -15.98 -0.75 -13.39
N CYS A 61 -15.06 -1.59 -12.91
CA CYS A 61 -13.64 -1.60 -13.27
C CYS A 61 -13.12 -3.05 -13.34
N ALA A 62 -11.91 -3.23 -13.89
CA ALA A 62 -11.23 -4.53 -13.84
C ALA A 62 -10.99 -4.94 -12.39
N TRP A 63 -11.15 -6.22 -12.06
CA TRP A 63 -10.91 -6.74 -10.73
C TRP A 63 -9.98 -7.96 -10.79
N PRO A 64 -9.02 -8.09 -9.85
CA PRO A 64 -8.13 -9.25 -9.81
C PRO A 64 -8.94 -10.54 -9.60
N GLU A 65 -8.59 -11.58 -10.35
CA GLU A 65 -9.20 -12.92 -10.26
C GLU A 65 -8.39 -13.89 -9.37
N SER A 66 -7.25 -13.43 -8.89
CA SER A 66 -6.36 -14.11 -7.95
C SER A 66 -5.65 -13.09 -7.08
N GLU A 67 -5.03 -13.56 -6.00
CA GLU A 67 -4.23 -12.70 -5.10
C GLU A 67 -3.28 -11.80 -5.89
N VAL A 68 -3.26 -10.52 -5.54
CA VAL A 68 -2.48 -9.52 -6.26
C VAL A 68 -1.00 -9.72 -5.96
N ALA A 69 -0.18 -9.72 -7.01
CA ALA A 69 1.26 -9.80 -6.87
C ALA A 69 1.80 -8.61 -6.05
N CYS A 70 2.46 -8.91 -4.93
CA CYS A 70 3.04 -7.92 -4.03
C CYS A 70 4.57 -7.96 -4.05
N THR A 71 5.19 -6.80 -3.88
CA THR A 71 6.62 -6.66 -3.54
C THR A 71 6.73 -6.37 -2.05
N ALA A 72 7.41 -7.24 -1.29
CA ALA A 72 7.64 -7.05 0.14
C ALA A 72 8.93 -6.24 0.38
N LEU A 73 8.88 -5.28 1.29
CA LEU A 73 10.02 -4.52 1.81
C LEU A 73 10.21 -4.85 3.30
N TYR A 74 11.44 -5.14 3.71
CA TYR A 74 11.78 -5.85 4.95
C TYR A 74 12.38 -4.99 6.06
N SER A 75 12.58 -3.69 5.84
CA SER A 75 13.35 -2.79 6.71
C SER A 75 12.75 -2.58 8.12
N LYS A 76 11.70 -3.32 8.52
CA LYS A 76 11.19 -3.39 9.91
C LYS A 76 10.88 -2.00 10.50
N GLY A 77 10.38 -1.07 9.68
CA GLY A 77 10.07 0.32 10.07
C GLY A 77 11.21 1.33 9.88
N GLY A 78 12.44 0.87 9.62
CA GLY A 78 13.59 1.73 9.29
C GLY A 78 13.45 2.45 7.94
N LEU A 79 12.62 1.93 7.03
CA LEU A 79 12.46 2.47 5.68
C LEU A 79 11.96 3.92 5.73
N TYR A 80 11.08 4.23 6.68
CA TYR A 80 10.65 5.62 6.90
C TYR A 80 11.84 6.53 7.23
N PHE A 81 12.71 6.11 8.14
CA PHE A 81 13.89 6.89 8.53
C PHE A 81 14.89 7.02 7.37
N VAL A 82 15.13 5.93 6.63
CA VAL A 82 15.99 5.91 5.44
C VAL A 82 15.49 6.91 4.39
N LEU A 83 14.17 6.97 4.17
CA LEU A 83 13.57 7.86 3.17
C LEU A 83 13.41 9.31 3.66
N ASN A 84 13.14 9.53 4.94
CA ASN A 84 12.70 10.83 5.49
C ASN A 84 13.65 11.45 6.54
N GLY A 85 14.84 10.89 6.76
CA GLY A 85 15.81 11.35 7.76
C GLY A 85 15.99 12.88 7.77
N THR A 86 15.98 13.45 8.98
CA THR A 86 15.64 14.86 9.24
C THR A 86 16.67 15.90 8.80
N THR A 87 17.94 15.54 8.59
CA THR A 87 18.98 16.48 8.15
C THR A 87 19.06 16.64 6.62
N ALA A 88 18.47 15.72 5.86
CA ALA A 88 18.46 15.72 4.39
C ALA A 88 17.19 15.06 3.84
N LYS A 89 16.01 15.53 4.26
CA LYS A 89 14.72 15.03 3.76
C LYS A 89 14.73 14.88 2.23
N VAL A 90 14.17 13.79 1.71
CA VAL A 90 13.94 13.68 0.26
C VAL A 90 12.70 14.50 -0.07
N ASP A 91 12.89 15.65 -0.71
CA ASP A 91 11.76 16.51 -1.10
C ASP A 91 10.79 15.74 -2.00
N GLY A 92 9.50 15.78 -1.67
CA GLY A 92 8.44 15.05 -2.37
C GLY A 92 8.12 13.66 -1.80
N VAL A 93 8.99 13.06 -1.00
CA VAL A 93 8.68 11.85 -0.22
C VAL A 93 8.22 12.31 1.16
N THR A 94 6.94 12.68 1.27
CA THR A 94 6.38 13.03 2.59
C THR A 94 5.56 11.84 3.09
N ASN A 95 6.04 11.20 4.16
CA ASN A 95 5.26 10.25 5.00
C ASN A 95 5.02 8.86 4.46
N PHE A 96 5.75 8.51 3.42
CA PHE A 96 5.89 7.13 3.04
C PHE A 96 7.04 6.47 3.83
N PRO A 97 6.87 5.28 4.44
CA PRO A 97 5.65 4.58 4.83
C PRO A 97 5.33 4.79 6.33
N ASN A 98 5.09 6.03 6.75
CA ASN A 98 4.80 6.33 8.16
C ASN A 98 3.42 5.80 8.54
N VAL A 99 3.33 4.61 9.13
CA VAL A 99 2.11 4.19 9.83
C VAL A 99 2.44 3.33 11.05
N GLY A 100 2.83 4.04 12.11
CA GLY A 100 3.09 3.49 13.45
C GLY A 100 2.81 4.53 14.54
N GLY A 101 1.59 5.07 14.60
CA GLY A 101 1.10 5.83 15.75
C GLY A 101 1.54 7.31 15.84
N ARG A 102 0.58 8.14 16.25
CA ARG A 102 0.68 9.57 16.68
C ARG A 102 0.73 10.71 15.66
N TYR A 103 1.20 10.56 14.43
CA TYR A 103 1.19 11.69 13.48
C TYR A 103 -0.05 11.72 12.58
N ARG A 104 -1.24 11.65 13.19
CA ARG A 104 -2.55 11.81 12.50
C ARG A 104 -2.79 13.24 11.96
N GLY A 105 -1.86 14.17 12.20
CA GLY A 105 -2.11 15.61 12.02
C GLY A 105 -1.49 16.25 10.78
N GLU A 106 -0.40 15.73 10.21
CA GLU A 106 0.34 16.49 9.19
C GLU A 106 0.49 15.81 7.83
N MET A 107 0.37 14.48 7.72
CA MET A 107 1.39 13.88 6.88
C MET A 107 1.04 12.47 6.33
N LEU A 108 0.21 12.47 5.27
CA LEU A 108 0.10 11.39 4.25
C LEU A 108 0.34 11.93 2.82
N GLY A 109 0.68 13.22 2.69
CA GLY A 109 0.77 13.89 1.40
C GLY A 109 -0.54 13.73 0.62
N LEU A 110 -0.45 13.12 -0.56
CA LEU A 110 -1.58 12.85 -1.46
C LEU A 110 -2.13 11.41 -1.37
N ALA A 111 -1.71 10.62 -0.38
CA ALA A 111 -2.13 9.23 -0.26
C ALA A 111 -3.60 9.12 0.18
N VAL A 112 -4.29 8.10 -0.33
CA VAL A 112 -5.68 7.77 0.02
C VAL A 112 -5.67 6.58 0.96
N GLU A 113 -6.32 6.70 2.13
CA GLU A 113 -6.54 5.56 3.03
C GLU A 113 -7.63 4.63 2.46
N LEU A 114 -7.36 3.33 2.44
CA LEU A 114 -8.22 2.29 1.86
C LEU A 114 -8.84 1.36 2.92
N GLY A 115 -8.77 1.72 4.20
CA GLY A 115 -9.33 0.94 5.31
C GLY A 115 -8.41 -0.17 5.82
N GLU A 116 -8.91 -0.96 6.77
CA GLU A 116 -8.14 -1.99 7.47
C GLU A 116 -7.84 -3.21 6.58
N VAL A 117 -6.56 -3.57 6.52
CA VAL A 117 -6.02 -4.74 5.84
C VAL A 117 -4.91 -5.32 6.71
N GLN A 118 -5.00 -6.62 7.01
CA GLN A 118 -4.00 -7.37 7.77
C GLN A 118 -3.67 -6.68 9.11
N LEU A 119 -2.47 -6.09 9.25
CA LEU A 119 -1.96 -5.54 10.50
C LEU A 119 -2.19 -4.04 10.67
N GLY A 120 -2.87 -3.37 9.73
CA GLY A 120 -3.13 -1.94 9.81
C GLY A 120 -4.06 -1.42 8.73
N HIS A 121 -3.94 -0.14 8.38
CA HIS A 121 -4.67 0.44 7.24
C HIS A 121 -3.83 0.36 5.98
N ALA A 122 -4.45 -0.07 4.88
CA ALA A 122 -3.89 0.07 3.55
C ALA A 122 -4.00 1.52 3.08
N HIS A 123 -3.01 1.97 2.31
CA HIS A 123 -3.00 3.30 1.71
C HIS A 123 -2.58 3.21 0.26
N ALA A 124 -2.92 4.20 -0.55
CA ALA A 124 -2.63 4.18 -1.96
C ALA A 124 -2.28 5.54 -2.56
N PHE A 125 -1.50 5.49 -3.64
CA PHE A 125 -1.21 6.60 -4.53
C PHE A 125 -1.77 6.30 -5.92
N ARG A 126 -2.33 7.32 -6.57
CA ARG A 126 -2.65 7.33 -8.01
C ARG A 126 -1.38 7.23 -8.85
N ALA A 127 -1.56 6.87 -10.12
CA ALA A 127 -0.45 6.76 -11.07
C ALA A 127 0.42 8.04 -11.16
N ALA A 128 -0.20 9.23 -11.14
CA ALA A 128 0.53 10.50 -11.16
C ALA A 128 1.45 10.67 -9.93
N GLN A 129 0.96 10.28 -8.75
CA GLN A 129 1.70 10.38 -7.49
C GLN A 129 2.81 9.32 -7.41
N VAL A 130 2.60 8.14 -8.00
CA VAL A 130 3.66 7.14 -8.18
C VAL A 130 4.80 7.68 -9.05
N ALA A 131 4.48 8.44 -10.10
CA ALA A 131 5.49 9.09 -10.94
C ALA A 131 6.27 10.17 -10.18
N GLU A 132 5.62 10.95 -9.34
CA GLU A 132 6.26 11.93 -8.44
C GLU A 132 7.18 11.22 -7.43
N LEU A 133 6.71 10.16 -6.78
CA LEU A 133 7.49 9.36 -5.84
C LEU A 133 8.73 8.75 -6.51
N ARG A 134 8.57 8.20 -7.72
CA ARG A 134 9.68 7.70 -8.53
C ARG A 134 10.72 8.80 -8.81
N ALA A 135 10.26 9.99 -9.21
CA ALA A 135 11.16 11.11 -9.49
C ALA A 135 11.91 11.55 -8.23
N ALA A 136 11.22 11.65 -7.09
CA ALA A 136 11.82 12.02 -5.81
C ALA A 136 12.88 11.01 -5.34
N LEU A 137 12.65 9.71 -5.57
CA LEU A 137 13.57 8.64 -5.20
C LEU A 137 14.71 8.41 -6.20
N ARG A 138 14.71 9.08 -7.36
CA ARG A 138 15.73 8.87 -8.39
C ARG A 138 17.12 9.21 -7.88
N ASP A 139 17.24 10.29 -7.12
CA ASP A 139 18.52 10.89 -6.75
C ASP A 139 19.00 10.42 -5.35
N LEU A 140 18.27 9.49 -4.70
CA LEU A 140 18.66 8.90 -3.42
C LEU A 140 19.82 7.91 -3.59
N ASP A 141 21.06 8.34 -3.40
CA ASP A 141 22.21 7.46 -3.59
C ASP A 141 22.36 6.39 -2.47
N ALA A 142 23.13 5.34 -2.78
CA ALA A 142 23.35 4.23 -1.86
C ALA A 142 24.11 4.63 -0.58
N ALA A 143 25.04 5.59 -0.67
CA ALA A 143 25.81 6.04 0.49
C ALA A 143 24.91 6.75 1.51
N THR A 144 23.98 7.56 1.03
CA THR A 144 22.95 8.21 1.83
C THR A 144 22.02 7.17 2.49
N VAL A 145 21.64 6.12 1.77
CA VAL A 145 20.83 5.03 2.33
C VAL A 145 21.58 4.30 3.45
N GLU A 146 22.83 3.93 3.22
CA GLU A 146 23.69 3.26 4.21
C GLU A 146 23.94 4.13 5.46
N GLU A 147 24.24 5.42 5.26
CA GLU A 147 24.47 6.35 6.36
C GLU A 147 23.24 6.42 7.27
N ARG A 148 22.05 6.61 6.68
CA ARG A 148 20.80 6.70 7.43
C ARG A 148 20.42 5.40 8.10
N SER A 149 20.61 4.26 7.45
CA SER A 149 20.31 2.96 8.05
C SER A 149 21.23 2.66 9.23
N ARG A 150 22.52 3.00 9.14
CA ARG A 150 23.47 2.84 10.27
C ARG A 150 23.14 3.77 11.43
N ALA A 151 22.76 5.01 11.15
CA ALA A 151 22.30 5.94 12.18
C ALA A 151 21.06 5.40 12.91
N TYR A 152 20.05 4.92 12.16
CA TYR A 152 18.87 4.28 12.73
C TYR A 152 19.23 3.04 13.58
N ALA A 153 20.10 2.18 13.05
CA ALA A 153 20.56 0.98 13.75
C ALA A 153 21.23 1.30 15.09
N SER A 154 22.09 2.34 15.11
CA SER A 154 22.73 2.82 16.33
C SER A 154 21.72 3.36 17.34
N GLU A 155 20.65 4.03 16.91
CA GLU A 155 19.59 4.54 17.78
C GLU A 155 18.72 3.42 18.37
N THR A 156 18.46 2.37 17.59
CA THR A 156 17.59 1.25 17.99
C THR A 156 18.35 0.07 18.59
N GLY A 157 19.68 0.13 18.69
CA GLY A 157 20.51 -0.97 19.19
C GLY A 157 20.45 -2.22 18.30
N SER A 158 20.22 -2.03 17.01
CA SER A 158 20.13 -3.10 16.01
C SER A 158 21.46 -3.28 15.28
N ASP A 159 21.61 -4.40 14.55
CA ASP A 159 22.83 -4.65 13.77
C ASP A 159 22.93 -3.66 12.59
N GLU A 160 24.00 -2.86 12.59
CA GLU A 160 24.24 -1.82 11.57
C GLU A 160 24.43 -2.39 10.17
N GLN A 161 25.06 -3.55 10.05
CA GLN A 161 25.38 -4.16 8.76
C GLN A 161 24.15 -4.85 8.18
N GLU A 162 23.38 -5.57 9.00
CA GLU A 162 22.10 -6.16 8.60
C GLU A 162 21.13 -5.07 8.11
N LEU A 163 20.94 -4.01 8.91
CA LEU A 163 20.00 -2.95 8.54
C LEU A 163 20.44 -2.16 7.30
N ALA A 164 21.74 -1.97 7.08
CA ALA A 164 22.22 -1.32 5.86
C ALA A 164 21.96 -2.18 4.61
N GLN A 165 22.16 -3.50 4.71
CA GLN A 165 21.88 -4.42 3.61
C GLN A 165 20.38 -4.48 3.29
N ASP A 166 19.54 -4.61 4.32
CA ASP A 166 18.08 -4.61 4.18
C ASP A 166 17.58 -3.29 3.56
N ALA A 167 18.07 -2.14 4.03
CA ALA A 167 17.67 -0.84 3.50
C ALA A 167 18.04 -0.67 2.02
N LEU A 168 19.24 -1.11 1.62
CA LEU A 168 19.65 -1.06 0.21
C LEU A 168 18.79 -1.98 -0.67
N ALA A 169 18.50 -3.19 -0.18
CA ALA A 169 17.63 -4.13 -0.88
C ALA A 169 16.22 -3.57 -1.05
N ASP A 170 15.66 -2.97 0.00
CA ASP A 170 14.34 -2.37 -0.01
C ASP A 170 14.25 -1.15 -0.94
N VAL A 171 15.22 -0.23 -0.88
CA VAL A 171 15.23 0.94 -1.77
C VAL A 171 15.36 0.49 -3.23
N LYS A 172 16.14 -0.55 -3.50
CA LYS A 172 16.21 -1.15 -4.85
C LYS A 172 14.87 -1.78 -5.26
N ALA A 173 14.27 -2.60 -4.41
CA ALA A 173 12.98 -3.24 -4.70
C ALA A 173 11.85 -2.22 -4.90
N LEU A 174 11.83 -1.16 -4.09
CA LEU A 174 10.92 -0.03 -4.23
C LEU A 174 11.11 0.67 -5.58
N ARG A 175 12.35 0.98 -5.99
CA ARG A 175 12.63 1.59 -7.30
C ARG A 175 12.16 0.72 -8.46
N GLU A 176 12.47 -0.57 -8.41
CA GLU A 176 12.02 -1.53 -9.43
C GLU A 176 10.50 -1.63 -9.48
N PHE A 177 9.82 -1.61 -8.33
CA PHE A 177 8.37 -1.57 -8.25
C PHE A 177 7.81 -0.29 -8.91
N LEU A 178 8.35 0.88 -8.56
CA LEU A 178 7.91 2.18 -9.08
C LEU A 178 8.16 2.30 -10.60
N ASP A 179 9.28 1.79 -11.09
CA ASP A 179 9.57 1.74 -12.53
C ASP A 179 8.54 0.90 -13.29
N ARG A 180 8.17 -0.27 -12.76
CA ARG A 180 7.12 -1.12 -13.34
C ARG A 180 5.74 -0.45 -13.30
N ALA A 181 5.36 0.11 -12.15
CA ALA A 181 4.09 0.80 -11.98
C ALA A 181 3.98 2.01 -12.91
N CYS A 182 5.02 2.84 -13.01
CA CYS A 182 5.06 3.98 -13.93
C CYS A 182 4.97 3.54 -15.40
N SER A 183 5.70 2.49 -15.78
CA SER A 183 5.67 1.97 -17.15
C SER A 183 4.27 1.47 -17.56
N ALA A 184 3.51 0.94 -16.59
CA ALA A 184 2.13 0.48 -16.78
C ALA A 184 1.07 1.56 -16.51
N HIS A 185 1.47 2.76 -16.09
CA HIS A 185 0.58 3.87 -15.71
C HIS A 185 -0.39 3.48 -14.58
N LEU A 186 0.14 2.74 -13.61
CA LEU A 186 -0.60 2.27 -12.45
C LEU A 186 -0.19 3.04 -11.19
N GLY A 187 -1.15 3.18 -10.30
CA GLY A 187 -0.94 3.56 -8.91
C GLY A 187 -0.32 2.42 -8.08
N MET A 188 -0.22 2.67 -6.78
CA MET A 188 0.37 1.77 -5.79
C MET A 188 -0.54 1.70 -4.58
N ILE A 189 -0.74 0.51 -4.03
CA ILE A 189 -1.25 0.28 -2.68
C ILE A 189 -0.08 -0.21 -1.82
N TRP A 190 0.02 0.27 -0.58
CA TRP A 190 0.84 -0.36 0.45
C TRP A 190 0.03 -0.75 1.67
N PHE A 191 0.47 -1.80 2.36
CA PHE A 191 -0.10 -2.29 3.61
C PHE A 191 0.94 -3.12 4.38
N TRP A 192 0.70 -3.33 5.68
CA TRP A 192 1.58 -4.11 6.55
C TRP A 192 1.09 -5.55 6.67
N GLY A 193 1.97 -6.50 6.34
CA GLY A 193 1.73 -7.94 6.44
C GLY A 193 2.42 -8.63 7.59
#